data_AF-X1R4S1-F1
#
_entry.id   AF-X1R4S1-F1
#
_cell.length_a   1.000
_cell.length_b   1.000
_cell.length_c   1.000
_cell.angle_alpha   90.00
_cell.angle_beta   90.00
_cell.angle_gamma   90.00
#
_symmetry.space_group_name_H-M   'P 1'
#
loop_
_entity.id
_entity.type
_entity.pdbx_description
1 polymer ?
#
loop_
_entity_poly.entity_id
_entity_poly.type
_entity_poly.pdbx_seq_one_letter_code
_entity_poly.pdbx_strand_id
1 'polypeptide(L)'
;CGSNYVYIDATHIPESHLKIRFPNIISKLRENGLNLKKDLIKVSPAEHYLNGGIKTDYKGKTNIGGLYCCGEAAATGAHGANRLASNSLMEGLVYGWKIYKDIEKKLKQKNTGYENKTIEGVNKLLDEAKIKKSKAGKINDHKPDIKTLTSDLKNIMTRKVGILRDAQSLKEAGEFVNFHINSGHLYNKKDKNMLEFANMLTVASLIIKAASLREES
;
A
#
# COMPACT_ATOMS: atom_id res chain seq x y z
N CYS A 1 8.49 -0.63 -28.70
CA CYS A 1 9.41 -1.70 -28.24
C CYS A 1 9.06 -2.02 -26.79
N GLY A 2 8.88 -3.25 -26.31
CA GLY A 2 9.00 -4.58 -26.94
C GLY A 2 9.17 -5.63 -25.83
N SER A 3 8.25 -6.60 -25.74
CA SER A 3 8.12 -7.68 -24.72
C SER A 3 7.61 -7.25 -23.33
N ASN A 4 6.69 -8.06 -22.75
CA ASN A 4 6.17 -7.91 -21.38
C ASN A 4 7.19 -8.36 -20.30
N TYR A 5 8.32 -8.91 -20.72
CA TYR A 5 9.36 -9.45 -19.86
C TYR A 5 10.73 -9.35 -20.53
N VAL A 6 11.78 -9.36 -19.73
CA VAL A 6 13.17 -9.55 -20.14
C VAL A 6 13.69 -10.85 -19.54
N TYR A 7 14.87 -11.28 -19.96
CA TYR A 7 15.51 -12.46 -19.41
C TYR A 7 16.65 -12.06 -18.48
N ILE A 8 16.73 -12.70 -17.32
CA ILE A 8 17.96 -12.77 -16.52
C ILE A 8 18.73 -13.99 -16.98
N ASP A 9 19.95 -13.75 -17.45
CA ASP A 9 20.93 -14.79 -17.76
C ASP A 9 21.93 -14.91 -16.61
N ALA A 10 21.85 -16.01 -15.86
CA ALA A 10 22.84 -16.37 -14.84
C ALA A 10 23.66 -17.61 -15.24
N THR A 11 23.55 -18.08 -16.49
CA THR A 11 24.19 -19.31 -16.98
C THR A 11 25.72 -19.18 -16.96
N HIS A 12 26.25 -17.96 -17.12
CA HIS A 12 27.67 -17.66 -17.04
C HIS A 12 28.24 -17.66 -15.61
N ILE A 13 27.40 -17.60 -14.57
CA ILE A 13 27.86 -17.53 -13.17
C ILE A 13 28.16 -18.93 -12.62
N PRO A 14 29.30 -19.19 -11.96
CA PRO A 14 29.60 -20.50 -11.39
C PRO A 14 28.53 -21.01 -10.43
N GLU A 15 28.16 -22.29 -10.56
CA GLU A 15 27.08 -22.87 -9.75
C GLU A 15 27.39 -22.87 -8.25
N SER A 16 28.66 -23.07 -7.88
CA SER A 16 29.14 -22.96 -6.50
C SER A 16 28.83 -21.58 -5.90
N HIS A 17 29.04 -20.51 -6.68
CA HIS A 17 28.76 -19.15 -6.24
C HIS A 17 27.25 -18.89 -6.11
N LEU A 18 26.45 -19.35 -7.08
CA LEU A 18 24.99 -19.21 -7.04
C LEU A 18 24.39 -19.94 -5.83
N LYS A 19 24.85 -21.15 -5.51
CA LYS A 19 24.37 -21.93 -4.35
C LYS A 19 24.64 -21.25 -3.02
N ILE A 20 25.76 -20.55 -2.88
CA ILE A 20 26.10 -19.82 -1.65
C ILE A 20 25.27 -18.54 -1.53
N ARG A 21 25.17 -17.76 -2.61
CA ARG A 21 24.54 -16.42 -2.55
C ARG A 21 23.02 -16.44 -2.67
N PHE A 22 22.45 -17.38 -3.41
CA PHE A 22 21.04 -17.40 -3.77
C PHE A 22 20.36 -18.77 -3.57
N PRO A 23 20.58 -19.46 -2.43
CA PRO A 23 20.04 -20.81 -2.21
C PRO A 23 18.51 -20.85 -2.32
N ASN A 24 17.83 -19.85 -1.77
CA ASN A 24 16.37 -19.76 -1.80
C ASN A 24 15.82 -19.56 -3.21
N ILE A 25 16.48 -18.72 -4.04
CA ILE A 25 16.07 -18.49 -5.43
C ILE A 25 16.22 -19.78 -6.23
N ILE A 26 17.34 -20.50 -6.07
CA ILE A 26 17.56 -21.78 -6.77
C ILE A 26 16.51 -22.81 -6.36
N SER A 27 16.20 -22.93 -5.06
CA SER A 27 15.15 -23.83 -4.58
C SER A 27 13.81 -23.49 -5.23
N LYS A 28 13.43 -22.21 -5.21
CA LYS A 28 12.16 -21.75 -5.78
C LYS A 28 12.07 -21.98 -7.28
N LEU A 29 13.14 -21.72 -8.03
CA LEU A 29 13.19 -21.99 -9.46
C LEU A 29 13.03 -23.49 -9.74
N ARG A 30 13.72 -24.34 -8.97
CA ARG A 30 13.62 -25.80 -9.12
C ARG A 30 12.21 -26.33 -8.85
N GLU A 31 11.53 -25.81 -7.84
CA GLU A 31 10.11 -26.11 -7.58
C GLU A 31 9.20 -25.80 -8.78
N ASN A 32 9.59 -24.83 -9.60
CA ASN A 32 8.88 -24.44 -10.82
C ASN A 32 9.44 -25.11 -12.09
N GLY A 33 10.28 -26.13 -11.95
CA GLY A 33 10.89 -26.84 -13.08
C GLY A 33 11.97 -26.04 -13.83
N LEU A 34 12.48 -24.96 -13.24
CA LEU A 34 13.50 -24.09 -13.82
C LEU A 34 14.87 -24.33 -13.18
N ASN A 35 15.91 -24.23 -13.99
CA ASN A 35 17.30 -24.37 -13.62
C ASN A 35 18.08 -23.10 -14.00
N LEU A 36 18.45 -22.30 -13.00
CA LEU A 36 19.18 -21.04 -13.16
C LEU A 36 20.52 -21.16 -13.93
N LYS A 37 21.09 -22.36 -14.02
CA LYS A 37 22.33 -22.63 -14.77
C LYS A 37 22.12 -22.99 -16.23
N LYS A 38 20.89 -23.31 -16.64
CA LYS A 38 20.55 -23.75 -17.99
C LYS A 38 19.52 -22.85 -18.66
N ASP A 39 18.58 -22.33 -17.88
CA ASP A 39 17.41 -21.61 -18.36
C ASP A 39 17.57 -20.11 -18.19
N LEU A 40 17.09 -19.37 -19.18
CA LEU A 40 16.90 -17.93 -19.08
C LEU A 40 15.63 -17.64 -18.29
N ILE A 41 15.76 -16.86 -17.20
CA ILE A 41 14.63 -16.61 -16.30
C ILE A 41 13.87 -15.37 -16.74
N LYS A 42 12.59 -15.52 -17.10
CA LYS A 42 11.73 -14.39 -17.45
C LYS A 42 11.45 -13.54 -16.23
N VAL A 43 11.69 -12.23 -16.33
CA VAL A 43 11.38 -11.25 -15.30
C VAL A 43 10.72 -10.03 -15.90
N SER A 44 9.91 -9.36 -15.10
CA SER A 44 9.26 -8.09 -15.44
C SER A 44 9.35 -7.16 -14.25
N PRO A 45 9.41 -5.84 -14.46
CA PRO A 45 9.28 -4.90 -13.35
C PRO A 45 7.95 -5.09 -12.63
N ALA A 46 7.98 -4.98 -11.31
CA ALA A 46 6.81 -5.06 -10.46
C ALA A 46 6.87 -3.95 -9.40
N GLU A 47 5.71 -3.55 -8.91
CA GLU A 47 5.61 -2.75 -7.69
C GLU A 47 6.29 -3.53 -6.55
N HIS A 48 7.09 -2.83 -5.74
CA HIS A 48 7.96 -3.47 -4.75
C HIS A 48 7.97 -2.76 -3.40
N TYR A 49 7.74 -1.45 -3.37
CA TYR A 49 7.90 -0.66 -2.15
C TYR A 49 7.17 0.67 -2.24
N LEU A 50 6.45 1.02 -1.17
CA LEU A 50 5.78 2.31 -1.03
C LEU A 50 6.65 3.32 -0.27
N ASN A 51 7.13 4.34 -0.97
CA ASN A 51 7.82 5.50 -0.36
C ASN A 51 6.87 6.51 0.27
N GLY A 52 5.62 6.55 -0.22
CA GLY A 52 4.55 7.34 0.36
C GLY A 52 3.98 6.65 1.60
N GLY A 53 2.97 7.26 2.23
CA GLY A 53 2.33 6.69 3.41
C GLY A 53 1.84 7.76 4.37
N ILE A 54 1.63 7.35 5.62
CA ILE A 54 1.21 8.25 6.69
C ILE A 54 2.36 9.22 6.99
N LYS A 55 2.15 10.51 6.76
CA LYS A 55 3.16 11.53 7.03
C LYS A 55 3.52 11.54 8.51
N THR A 56 4.81 11.43 8.80
CA THR A 56 5.33 11.51 10.17
C THR A 56 6.46 12.52 10.29
N ASP A 57 6.73 12.96 11.51
CA ASP A 57 7.95 13.69 11.84
C ASP A 57 9.15 12.73 12.03
N TYR A 58 10.34 13.29 12.30
CA TYR A 58 11.57 12.54 12.55
C TYR A 58 11.55 11.65 13.81
N LYS A 59 10.46 11.67 14.58
CA LYS A 59 10.18 10.85 15.77
C LYS A 59 9.05 9.83 15.52
N GLY A 60 8.53 9.74 14.28
CA GLY A 60 7.44 8.82 13.92
C GLY A 60 6.05 9.29 14.35
N LYS A 61 5.87 10.56 14.73
CA LYS A 61 4.58 11.13 15.13
C LYS A 61 3.79 11.58 13.93
N THR A 62 2.51 11.28 13.91
CA THR A 62 1.57 11.85 12.94
C THR A 62 1.10 13.24 13.40
N ASN A 63 0.29 13.91 12.58
CA ASN A 63 -0.42 15.13 12.99
C ASN A 63 -1.58 14.85 13.98
N ILE A 64 -1.90 13.58 14.25
CA ILE A 64 -2.91 13.18 15.24
C ILE A 64 -2.19 12.81 16.54
N GLY A 65 -2.52 13.52 17.61
CA GLY A 65 -1.94 13.28 18.93
C GLY A 65 -2.15 11.85 19.42
N GLY A 66 -1.06 11.17 19.77
CA GLY A 66 -1.09 9.78 20.24
C GLY A 66 -1.04 8.71 19.14
N LEU A 67 -1.13 9.11 17.86
CA LEU A 67 -0.95 8.22 16.73
C LEU A 67 0.47 8.35 16.16
N TYR A 68 1.13 7.20 16.03
CA TYR A 68 2.47 7.07 15.49
C TYR A 68 2.46 6.14 14.27
N CYS A 69 3.46 6.26 13.40
CA CYS A 69 3.66 5.35 12.28
C CYS A 69 5.16 5.22 11.96
N CYS A 70 5.58 4.04 11.52
CA CYS A 70 6.95 3.77 11.08
C CYS A 70 6.98 2.62 10.06
N GLY A 71 8.14 2.43 9.44
CA GLY A 71 8.32 1.45 8.36
C GLY A 71 7.59 1.87 7.09
N GLU A 72 7.29 0.90 6.23
CA GLU A 72 6.69 1.12 4.91
C GLU A 72 5.29 1.76 4.92
N ALA A 73 4.59 1.72 6.06
CA ALA A 73 3.31 2.43 6.20
C ALA A 73 3.48 3.96 6.37
N ALA A 74 4.70 4.43 6.67
CA ALA A 74 4.98 5.82 6.98
C ALA A 74 5.72 6.53 5.83
N ALA A 75 5.32 7.78 5.57
CA ALA A 75 6.13 8.72 4.81
C ALA A 75 7.03 9.49 5.78
N THR A 76 8.12 8.85 6.22
CA THR A 76 9.09 9.45 7.17
C THR A 76 9.98 10.51 6.53
N GLY A 77 10.06 10.52 5.20
CA GLY A 77 10.96 11.38 4.42
C GLY A 77 12.38 10.83 4.26
N ALA A 78 12.73 9.70 4.89
CA ALA A 78 14.09 9.15 4.83
C ALA A 78 14.51 8.70 3.42
N HIS A 79 13.54 8.33 2.57
CA HIS A 79 13.81 7.76 1.24
C HIS A 79 13.61 8.75 0.07
N GLY A 80 13.06 9.95 0.33
CA GLY A 80 12.66 10.85 -0.75
C GLY A 80 11.73 10.18 -1.78
N ALA A 81 12.00 10.39 -3.07
CA ALA A 81 11.21 9.80 -4.16
C ALA A 81 11.68 8.38 -4.56
N ASN A 82 12.93 8.01 -4.25
CA ASN A 82 13.49 6.70 -4.59
C ASN A 82 14.29 6.13 -3.42
N ARG A 83 13.87 4.96 -2.94
CA ARG A 83 14.46 4.33 -1.76
C ARG A 83 15.72 3.56 -2.14
N LEU A 84 16.79 3.77 -1.39
CA LEU A 84 17.98 2.94 -1.49
C LEU A 84 17.69 1.51 -0.99
N ALA A 85 18.20 0.52 -1.73
CA ALA A 85 18.04 -0.88 -1.41
C ALA A 85 18.50 -1.20 0.03
N SER A 86 17.86 -2.20 0.66
CA SER A 86 18.16 -2.68 2.02
C SER A 86 17.85 -1.75 3.20
N ASN A 87 17.37 -0.52 2.97
CA ASN A 87 17.12 0.43 4.08
C ASN A 87 15.74 0.36 4.77
N SER A 88 14.73 -0.32 4.23
CA SER A 88 13.37 -0.30 4.82
C SER A 88 13.23 -1.04 6.14
N LEU A 89 13.96 -2.14 6.33
CA LEU A 89 13.94 -2.84 7.62
C LEU A 89 14.59 -1.95 8.71
N MET A 90 15.69 -1.29 8.36
CA MET A 90 16.38 -0.36 9.25
C MET A 90 15.53 0.85 9.58
N GLU A 91 14.75 1.37 8.62
CA GLU A 91 13.78 2.43 8.90
C GLU A 91 12.78 2.01 9.96
N GLY A 92 12.13 0.84 9.80
CA GLY A 92 11.19 0.31 10.79
C GLY A 92 11.82 0.20 12.18
N LEU A 93 13.04 -0.34 12.27
CA LEU A 93 13.77 -0.50 13.54
C LEU A 93 14.11 0.84 14.19
N VAL A 94 14.69 1.78 13.43
CA VAL A 94 15.13 3.08 13.95
C VAL A 94 13.96 3.93 14.41
N TYR A 95 12.91 4.04 13.58
CA TYR A 95 11.73 4.82 13.94
C TYR A 95 10.91 4.14 15.03
N GLY A 96 10.80 2.81 15.02
CA GLY A 96 10.17 2.04 16.09
C GLY A 96 10.83 2.30 17.45
N TRP A 97 12.17 2.31 17.50
CA TRP A 97 12.90 2.65 18.72
C TRP A 97 12.65 4.07 19.20
N LYS A 98 12.61 5.05 18.28
CA LYS A 98 12.28 6.45 18.60
C LYS A 98 10.87 6.60 19.16
N ILE A 99 9.90 5.92 18.54
CA ILE A 99 8.50 5.90 18.98
C ILE A 99 8.42 5.32 20.40
N TYR A 100 9.06 4.18 20.63
CA TYR A 100 9.14 3.55 21.95
C TYR A 100 9.67 4.53 23.01
N LYS A 101 10.77 5.23 22.74
CA LYS A 101 11.35 6.19 23.68
C LYS A 101 10.43 7.38 23.98
N ASP A 102 9.69 7.86 22.99
CA ASP A 102 8.72 8.95 23.19
C ASP A 102 7.52 8.48 24.03
N ILE A 103 7.00 7.28 23.77
CA ILE A 103 5.92 6.67 24.55
C ILE A 103 6.37 6.43 25.99
N GLU A 104 7.54 5.83 26.20
CA GLU A 104 8.12 5.57 27.53
C GLU A 104 8.21 6.86 28.36
N LYS A 105 8.73 7.94 27.76
CA LYS A 105 8.82 9.25 28.42
C LYS A 105 7.45 9.81 28.78
N LYS A 106 6.47 9.73 27.88
CA LYS A 106 5.11 10.24 28.12
C LYS A 106 4.37 9.45 29.20
N LEU A 107 4.55 8.13 29.26
CA LEU A 107 3.95 7.29 30.30
C LEU A 107 4.53 7.62 31.68
N LYS A 108 5.84 7.87 31.79
CA LYS A 108 6.48 8.30 33.05
C LYS A 108 6.03 9.70 33.52
N GLN A 109 5.61 10.56 32.59
CA GLN A 109 5.19 11.94 32.89
C GLN A 109 3.70 12.07 33.19
N LYS A 110 2.87 11.10 32.82
CA LYS A 110 1.41 11.16 33.04
C LYS A 110 1.02 10.50 34.37
N ASN A 111 0.52 11.32 35.29
CA ASN A 111 -0.18 10.90 36.51
C ASN A 111 -1.68 11.28 36.50
N THR A 112 -2.29 11.47 35.32
CA THR A 112 -3.64 12.06 35.24
C THR A 112 -4.56 11.31 34.28
N GLY A 113 -5.80 11.10 34.73
CA GLY A 113 -6.85 10.32 34.06
C GLY A 113 -7.08 10.70 32.60
N TYR A 114 -7.24 9.68 31.76
CA TYR A 114 -7.65 9.85 30.37
C TYR A 114 -9.16 10.11 30.34
N GLU A 115 -9.59 11.28 29.83
CA GLU A 115 -10.98 11.49 29.47
C GLU A 115 -11.31 10.66 28.21
N ASN A 116 -12.32 9.80 28.29
CA ASN A 116 -12.76 8.89 27.22
C ASN A 116 -13.53 9.57 26.07
N LYS A 117 -13.27 10.86 25.80
CA LYS A 117 -13.96 11.67 24.77
C LYS A 117 -13.90 11.03 23.38
N THR A 118 -12.83 10.28 23.07
CA THR A 118 -12.69 9.55 21.80
C THR A 118 -13.73 8.44 21.64
N ILE A 119 -13.97 7.65 22.68
CA ILE A 119 -14.93 6.53 22.64
C ILE A 119 -16.34 7.07 22.44
N GLU A 120 -16.69 8.15 23.16
CA GLU A 120 -17.97 8.82 23.01
C GLU A 120 -18.19 9.36 21.58
N GLY A 121 -17.17 10.01 21.01
CA GLY A 121 -17.23 10.50 19.63
C GLY A 121 -17.38 9.37 18.60
N VAL A 122 -16.67 8.26 18.77
CA VAL A 122 -16.80 7.09 17.88
C VAL A 122 -18.19 6.48 17.97
N ASN A 123 -18.72 6.31 19.19
CA ASN A 123 -20.08 5.77 19.38
C ASN A 123 -21.13 6.66 18.72
N LYS A 124 -21.01 7.98 18.87
CA LYS A 124 -21.90 8.94 18.21
C LYS A 124 -21.88 8.80 16.68
N LEU A 125 -20.70 8.70 16.08
CA LEU A 125 -20.56 8.49 14.63
C LEU A 125 -21.15 7.16 14.18
N LEU A 126 -20.94 6.08 14.94
CA LEU A 126 -21.52 4.77 14.66
C LEU A 126 -23.06 4.82 14.72
N ASP A 127 -23.63 5.57 15.67
CA ASP A 127 -25.07 5.73 15.79
C ASP A 127 -25.65 6.59 14.66
N GLU A 128 -25.01 7.69 14.28
CA GLU A 128 -25.38 8.49 13.10
C GLU A 128 -25.32 7.66 11.79
N ALA A 129 -24.33 6.78 11.65
CA ALA A 129 -24.19 5.89 10.51
C ALA A 129 -25.27 4.79 10.47
N LYS A 130 -25.81 4.36 11.61
CA LYS A 130 -26.99 3.48 11.69
C LYS A 130 -28.26 4.21 11.25
N ILE A 131 -28.41 5.49 11.57
CA ILE A 131 -29.60 6.30 11.22
C ILE A 131 -29.71 6.53 9.71
N LYS A 132 -28.60 6.76 9.00
CA LYS A 132 -28.59 6.98 7.53
C LYS A 132 -28.96 5.74 6.70
N LYS A 133 -28.98 4.54 7.30
CA LYS A 133 -29.38 3.29 6.62
C LYS A 133 -30.84 3.28 6.18
N SER A 134 -31.71 4.05 6.83
CA SER A 134 -33.15 4.09 6.52
C SER A 134 -33.50 4.94 5.29
N LYS A 135 -32.57 5.77 4.78
CA LYS A 135 -32.76 6.61 3.60
C LYS A 135 -31.94 6.18 2.38
N ALA A 136 -31.01 5.25 2.53
CA ALA A 136 -30.36 4.61 1.38
C ALA A 136 -31.36 3.63 0.77
N GLY A 137 -32.14 4.11 -0.20
CA GLY A 137 -33.13 3.33 -0.94
C GLY A 137 -32.55 2.00 -1.40
N LYS A 138 -33.38 0.95 -1.46
CA LYS A 138 -33.06 -0.43 -1.85
C LYS A 138 -31.93 -0.48 -2.90
N ILE A 139 -30.68 -0.51 -2.44
CA ILE A 139 -29.52 -0.68 -3.32
C ILE A 139 -29.58 -2.15 -3.72
N ASN A 140 -29.75 -2.39 -5.02
CA ASN A 140 -29.85 -3.70 -5.64
C ASN A 140 -29.10 -4.80 -4.87
N ASP A 141 -29.79 -5.92 -4.60
CA ASP A 141 -29.29 -7.10 -3.87
C ASP A 141 -28.09 -7.80 -4.56
N HIS A 142 -27.60 -7.26 -5.68
CA HIS A 142 -26.44 -7.80 -6.35
C HIS A 142 -25.17 -7.42 -5.57
N LYS A 143 -24.63 -8.40 -4.85
CA LYS A 143 -23.31 -8.28 -4.21
C LYS A 143 -22.27 -8.09 -5.33
N PRO A 144 -21.56 -6.94 -5.38
CA PRO A 144 -20.53 -6.74 -6.39
C PRO A 144 -19.43 -7.79 -6.23
N ASP A 145 -18.91 -8.27 -7.35
CA ASP A 145 -17.79 -9.21 -7.37
C ASP A 145 -16.50 -8.50 -6.98
N ILE A 146 -16.25 -8.42 -5.68
CA ILE A 146 -15.08 -7.74 -5.11
C ILE A 146 -13.76 -8.36 -5.60
N LYS A 147 -13.74 -9.66 -5.91
CA LYS A 147 -12.52 -10.32 -6.39
C LYS A 147 -12.14 -9.79 -7.77
N THR A 148 -13.12 -9.74 -8.67
CA THR A 148 -12.94 -9.18 -10.02
C THR A 148 -12.60 -7.69 -9.94
N LEU A 149 -13.35 -6.91 -9.17
CA LEU A 149 -13.07 -5.47 -9.00
C LEU A 149 -11.68 -5.18 -8.42
N THR A 150 -11.22 -5.99 -7.47
CA THR A 150 -9.87 -5.88 -6.92
C THR A 150 -8.81 -6.19 -7.98
N SER A 151 -9.05 -7.20 -8.84
CA SER A 151 -8.18 -7.51 -9.97
C SER A 151 -8.14 -6.38 -10.99
N ASP A 152 -9.29 -5.79 -11.30
CA ASP A 152 -9.41 -4.68 -12.25
C ASP A 152 -8.68 -3.43 -11.75
N LEU A 153 -8.83 -3.09 -10.47
CA LEU A 153 -8.10 -2.00 -9.84
C LEU A 153 -6.58 -2.23 -9.93
N LYS A 154 -6.10 -3.44 -9.59
CA LYS A 154 -4.67 -3.79 -9.70
C LYS A 154 -4.15 -3.66 -11.12
N ASN A 155 -4.93 -4.11 -12.11
CA ASN A 155 -4.59 -4.02 -13.52
C ASN A 155 -4.49 -2.56 -13.99
N ILE A 156 -5.46 -1.71 -13.60
CA ILE A 156 -5.46 -0.29 -13.94
C ILE A 156 -4.27 0.42 -13.30
N MET A 157 -4.00 0.20 -12.02
CA MET A 157 -2.85 0.80 -11.34
C MET A 157 -1.53 0.38 -11.98
N THR A 158 -1.37 -0.91 -12.31
CA THR A 158 -0.15 -1.44 -12.95
C THR A 158 0.07 -0.82 -14.34
N ARG A 159 -0.99 -0.72 -15.15
CA ARG A 159 -0.88 -0.27 -16.55
C ARG A 159 -0.83 1.24 -16.71
N LYS A 160 -1.52 1.98 -15.85
CA LYS A 160 -1.76 3.43 -16.04
C LYS A 160 -1.06 4.32 -15.02
N VAL A 161 -0.62 3.73 -13.90
CA VAL A 161 0.05 4.42 -12.78
C VAL A 161 1.38 3.71 -12.44
N GLY A 162 1.96 3.04 -13.43
CA GLY A 162 3.20 2.28 -13.32
C GLY A 162 4.45 3.14 -13.56
N ILE A 163 5.50 2.51 -14.09
CA ILE A 163 6.81 3.13 -14.34
C ILE A 163 6.69 4.32 -15.31
N LEU A 164 6.00 4.10 -16.42
CA LEU A 164 5.68 5.14 -17.39
C LEU A 164 4.23 5.58 -17.15
N ARG A 165 4.03 6.90 -17.12
CA ARG A 165 2.74 7.52 -16.89
C ARG A 165 2.64 8.82 -17.68
N ASP A 166 1.44 9.12 -18.12
CA ASP A 166 1.11 10.36 -18.79
C ASP A 166 -0.23 10.91 -18.26
N ALA A 167 -0.55 12.15 -18.62
CA ALA A 167 -1.75 12.82 -18.13
C ALA A 167 -3.03 12.04 -18.48
N GLN A 168 -3.08 11.42 -19.66
CA GLN A 168 -4.25 10.67 -20.13
C GLN A 168 -4.39 9.35 -19.35
N SER A 169 -3.30 8.60 -19.16
CA SER A 169 -3.31 7.35 -18.40
C SER A 169 -3.77 7.58 -16.96
N LEU A 170 -3.26 8.64 -16.31
CA LEU A 170 -3.63 9.01 -14.95
C LEU A 170 -5.11 9.45 -14.85
N LYS A 171 -5.60 10.22 -15.83
CA LYS A 171 -7.01 10.63 -15.90
C LYS A 171 -7.95 9.42 -15.96
N GLU A 172 -7.67 8.48 -16.87
CA GLU A 172 -8.51 7.28 -17.03
C GLU A 172 -8.49 6.38 -15.78
N ALA A 173 -7.35 6.27 -15.10
CA ALA A 173 -7.27 5.57 -13.82
C ALA A 173 -8.11 6.27 -12.74
N GLY A 174 -8.06 7.61 -12.70
CA GLY A 174 -8.85 8.42 -11.79
C GLY A 174 -10.35 8.28 -12.02
N GLU A 175 -10.80 8.25 -13.27
CA GLU A 175 -12.21 8.04 -13.63
C GLU A 175 -12.74 6.69 -13.10
N PHE A 176 -11.97 5.61 -13.28
CA PHE A 176 -12.31 4.29 -12.74
C PHE A 176 -12.45 4.32 -11.21
N VAL A 177 -11.44 4.86 -10.51
CA VAL A 177 -11.45 4.92 -9.04
C VAL A 177 -12.63 5.77 -8.53
N ASN A 178 -12.85 6.94 -9.14
CA ASN A 178 -13.93 7.84 -8.74
C ASN A 178 -15.32 7.23 -8.99
N PHE A 179 -15.50 6.48 -10.07
CA PHE A 179 -16.75 5.75 -10.32
C PHE A 179 -17.06 4.79 -9.18
N HIS A 180 -16.10 3.96 -8.77
CA HIS A 180 -16.33 2.99 -7.70
C HIS A 180 -16.53 3.63 -6.33
N ILE A 181 -15.81 4.72 -6.02
CA ILE A 181 -16.02 5.49 -4.78
C ILE A 181 -17.44 6.10 -4.74
N ASN A 182 -17.91 6.67 -5.85
CA ASN A 182 -19.17 7.44 -5.88
C ASN A 182 -20.43 6.60 -6.13
N SER A 183 -20.29 5.37 -6.62
CA SER A 183 -21.42 4.48 -6.93
C SER A 183 -22.16 3.93 -5.69
N GLY A 184 -21.68 4.18 -4.47
CA GLY A 184 -22.38 3.87 -3.23
C GLY A 184 -22.51 2.38 -2.85
N HIS A 185 -22.13 1.45 -3.74
CA HIS A 185 -22.26 0.00 -3.49
C HIS A 185 -21.37 -0.51 -2.35
N LEU A 186 -20.34 0.24 -1.96
CA LEU A 186 -19.43 -0.07 -0.85
C LEU A 186 -19.89 0.51 0.50
N TYR A 187 -20.87 1.41 0.50
CA TYR A 187 -21.25 2.15 1.71
C TYR A 187 -21.93 1.26 2.77
N ASN A 188 -21.47 1.37 4.02
CA ASN A 188 -22.06 0.74 5.21
C ASN A 188 -22.25 -0.80 5.11
N LYS A 189 -21.36 -1.44 4.34
CA LYS A 189 -21.26 -2.90 4.25
C LYS A 189 -20.27 -3.39 5.31
N LYS A 190 -20.63 -4.47 6.01
CA LYS A 190 -19.81 -5.09 7.08
C LYS A 190 -18.96 -6.26 6.58
N ASP A 191 -18.73 -6.33 5.27
CA ASP A 191 -17.93 -7.38 4.64
C ASP A 191 -16.46 -6.93 4.58
N LYS A 192 -15.56 -7.76 5.11
CA LYS A 192 -14.12 -7.43 5.19
C LYS A 192 -13.54 -7.08 3.81
N ASN A 193 -13.83 -7.87 2.79
CA ASN A 193 -13.26 -7.68 1.45
C ASN A 193 -13.77 -6.37 0.83
N MET A 194 -15.03 -6.01 1.08
CA MET A 194 -15.58 -4.72 0.64
C MET A 194 -14.89 -3.53 1.32
N LEU A 195 -14.65 -3.62 2.63
CA LEU A 195 -13.95 -2.58 3.38
C LEU A 195 -12.49 -2.44 2.91
N GLU A 196 -11.80 -3.56 2.70
CA GLU A 196 -10.44 -3.56 2.15
C GLU A 196 -10.41 -2.95 0.74
N PHE A 197 -11.37 -3.31 -0.13
CA PHE A 197 -11.46 -2.71 -1.47
C PHE A 197 -11.73 -1.20 -1.42
N ALA A 198 -12.60 -0.72 -0.51
CA ALA A 198 -12.81 0.71 -0.30
C ALA A 198 -11.54 1.44 0.16
N ASN A 199 -10.76 0.81 1.04
CA ASN A 199 -9.46 1.33 1.47
C ASN A 199 -8.47 1.38 0.29
N MET A 200 -8.43 0.34 -0.54
CA MET A 200 -7.59 0.29 -1.74
C MET A 200 -7.95 1.41 -2.73
N LEU A 201 -9.24 1.66 -2.98
CA LEU A 201 -9.68 2.77 -3.83
C LEU A 201 -9.26 4.13 -3.27
N THR A 202 -9.35 4.31 -1.95
CA THR A 202 -8.92 5.55 -1.29
C THR A 202 -7.42 5.77 -1.48
N VAL A 203 -6.59 4.76 -1.23
CA VAL A 203 -5.15 4.84 -1.44
C VAL A 203 -4.81 5.07 -2.92
N ALA A 204 -5.46 4.36 -3.84
CA ALA A 204 -5.28 4.53 -5.28
C ALA A 204 -5.60 5.97 -5.72
N SER A 205 -6.70 6.55 -5.23
CA SER A 205 -7.08 7.93 -5.51
C SER A 205 -6.00 8.92 -5.07
N LEU A 206 -5.42 8.72 -3.88
CA LEU A 206 -4.32 9.57 -3.38
C LEU A 206 -3.06 9.44 -4.25
N ILE A 207 -2.69 8.23 -4.64
CA ILE A 207 -1.54 7.98 -5.52
C ILE A 207 -1.75 8.64 -6.88
N ILE A 208 -2.91 8.43 -7.51
CA ILE A 208 -3.25 9.01 -8.82
C ILE A 208 -3.23 10.53 -8.73
N LYS A 209 -3.89 11.12 -7.73
CA LYS A 209 -3.93 12.57 -7.54
C LYS A 209 -2.53 13.15 -7.34
N ALA A 210 -1.69 12.52 -6.51
CA ALA A 210 -0.32 12.97 -6.30
C ALA A 210 0.52 12.89 -7.58
N ALA A 211 0.35 11.83 -8.37
CA ALA A 211 1.01 11.68 -9.66
C ALA A 211 0.53 12.73 -10.68
N SER A 212 -0.77 13.01 -10.75
CA SER A 212 -1.34 14.01 -11.66
C SER A 212 -0.92 15.44 -11.35
N LEU A 213 -0.68 15.76 -10.07
CA LEU A 213 -0.25 17.09 -9.64
C LEU A 213 1.26 17.33 -9.81
N ARG A 214 2.05 16.28 -10.06
CA ARG A 214 3.52 16.34 -10.11
C ARG A 214 4.00 16.23 -11.55
N GLU A 215 4.09 17.37 -12.23
CA GLU A 215 4.53 17.49 -13.63
C GLU A 215 6.08 17.56 -13.74
N GLU A 216 6.75 16.57 -13.16
CA GLU A 216 8.21 16.40 -13.20
C GLU A 216 8.58 14.90 -13.18
N SER A 217 9.85 14.58 -13.49
CA SER A 217 10.41 13.21 -13.48
C SER A 217 11.63 13.10 -12.59
#